data_AF-A0A956R330-F1
#
_entry.id   AF-A0A956R330-F1
#
_cell.length_a   1.000
_cell.length_b   1.000
_cell.length_c   1.000
_cell.angle_alpha   90.00
_cell.angle_beta   90.00
_cell.angle_gamma   90.00
#
_symmetry.space_group_name_H-M   'P 1'
#
loop_
_entity.id
_entity.type
_entity.pdbx_description
1 polymer ?
#
loop_
_entity_poly.entity_id
_entity_poly.type
_entity_poly.pdbx_seq_one_letter_code
_entity_poly.pdbx_strand_id
1 'polypeptide(L)'
;KEAVEEVGGREVAHLDKNVEVIGTVASVSPLLGLLGTVVGMIQVFQRFVDAYANGKATPDVFAEGIWTALITTAYGLMVAIPMLVLYKFVQGRNDRLIVEMEEDALGIVDLLDEAKRRERREAAAAASGDSDEGERSPS
;
A
#
# COMPACT_ATOMS: atom_id res chain seq x y z
N LYS A 1 -8.38 20.31 -13.77
CA LYS A 1 -7.40 19.23 -13.99
C LYS A 1 -6.33 19.24 -12.91
N GLU A 2 -5.45 20.26 -12.86
CA GLU A 2 -4.34 20.34 -11.89
C GLU A 2 -4.77 20.19 -10.41
N ALA A 3 -5.82 20.92 -9.96
CA ALA A 3 -6.31 20.80 -8.58
C ALA A 3 -6.96 19.44 -8.24
N VAL A 4 -7.47 18.73 -9.25
CA VAL A 4 -8.07 17.39 -9.09
C VAL A 4 -6.96 16.33 -9.04
N GLU A 5 -5.92 16.48 -9.85
CA GLU A 5 -4.72 15.64 -9.81
C GLU A 5 -3.96 15.77 -8.48
N GLU A 6 -3.84 17.00 -7.95
CA GLU A 6 -3.17 17.25 -6.67
C GLU A 6 -3.91 16.60 -5.48
N VAL A 7 -5.24 16.76 -5.42
CA VAL A 7 -6.06 16.17 -4.36
C VAL A 7 -6.16 14.65 -4.52
N GLY A 8 -6.31 14.15 -5.75
CA GLY A 8 -6.32 12.73 -6.07
C GLY A 8 -5.03 12.03 -5.64
N GLY A 9 -3.87 12.59 -5.99
CA GLY A 9 -2.57 12.04 -5.60
C GLY A 9 -2.37 11.97 -4.08
N ARG A 10 -2.95 12.90 -3.32
CA ARG A 10 -2.87 12.90 -1.85
C ARG A 10 -3.72 11.81 -1.21
N GLU A 11 -4.89 11.51 -1.77
CA GLU A 11 -5.76 10.43 -1.30
C GLU A 11 -5.19 9.05 -1.65
N VAL A 12 -4.64 8.89 -2.87
CA VAL A 12 -3.91 7.67 -3.27
C VAL A 12 -2.77 7.36 -2.30
N ALA A 13 -1.98 8.37 -1.94
CA ALA A 13 -0.89 8.22 -0.98
C ALA A 13 -1.36 7.80 0.43
N HIS A 14 -2.60 8.14 0.82
CA HIS A 14 -3.17 7.71 2.10
C HIS A 14 -3.62 6.25 2.06
N LEU A 15 -4.20 5.83 0.93
CA LEU A 15 -4.60 4.45 0.69
C LEU A 15 -3.39 3.51 0.67
N ASP A 16 -2.32 3.87 -0.04
CA ASP A 16 -1.09 3.08 -0.12
C ASP A 16 -0.40 2.86 1.24
N LYS A 17 -0.38 3.88 2.10
CA LYS A 17 0.25 3.79 3.44
C LYS A 17 -0.31 2.66 4.29
N ASN A 18 -1.63 2.44 4.24
CA ASN A 18 -2.27 1.40 5.05
C ASN A 18 -1.92 -0.01 4.55
N VAL A 19 -1.73 -0.15 3.24
CA VAL A 19 -1.31 -1.42 2.61
C VAL A 19 0.17 -1.70 2.88
N GLU A 20 1.01 -0.66 2.87
CA GLU A 20 2.45 -0.76 3.10
C GLU A 20 2.80 -1.29 4.50
N VAL A 21 2.00 -0.97 5.52
CA VAL A 21 2.17 -1.53 6.89
C VAL A 21 2.06 -3.06 6.88
N ILE A 22 1.10 -3.62 6.15
CA ILE A 22 0.90 -5.08 6.07
C ILE A 22 2.10 -5.72 5.36
N GLY A 23 2.58 -5.11 4.28
CA GLY A 23 3.77 -5.56 3.56
C GLY A 23 5.03 -5.53 4.42
N THR A 24 5.15 -4.51 5.28
CA THR A 24 6.27 -4.39 6.22
C THR A 24 6.25 -5.54 7.24
N VAL A 25 5.11 -5.84 7.86
CA VAL A 25 5.03 -6.93 8.85
C VAL A 25 5.25 -8.30 8.19
N ALA A 26 4.77 -8.49 6.95
CA ALA A 26 5.04 -9.70 6.17
C ALA A 26 6.54 -9.90 5.91
N SER A 27 7.26 -8.80 5.67
CA SER A 27 8.70 -8.81 5.38
C SER A 27 9.56 -8.95 6.63
N VAL A 28 9.11 -8.41 7.77
CA VAL A 28 9.83 -8.47 9.05
C VAL A 28 9.62 -9.82 9.77
N SER A 29 8.48 -10.50 9.58
CA SER A 29 8.18 -11.77 10.27
C SER A 29 9.23 -12.88 10.06
N PRO A 30 9.74 -13.15 8.82
CA PRO A 30 10.83 -14.11 8.62
C PRO A 30 12.13 -13.70 9.31
N LEU A 31 12.44 -12.40 9.32
CA LEU A 31 13.64 -11.86 9.96
C LEU A 31 13.59 -12.06 11.48
N LEU A 32 12.41 -11.96 12.08
CA LEU A 32 12.20 -12.27 13.50
C LEU A 32 12.39 -13.77 13.80
N GLY A 33 11.93 -14.66 12.91
CA GLY A 33 12.19 -16.10 13.02
C GLY A 33 13.68 -16.43 12.97
N LEU A 34 14.40 -15.81 12.03
CA LEU A 34 15.86 -15.92 11.93
C LEU A 34 16.56 -15.39 13.19
N LEU A 35 16.15 -14.22 13.70
CA LEU A 35 16.69 -13.66 14.94
C LEU A 35 16.52 -14.64 16.11
N GLY A 36 15.36 -15.30 16.21
CA GLY A 36 15.10 -16.34 17.21
C GLY A 36 16.10 -17.51 17.13
N THR A 37 16.48 -17.92 15.92
CA THR A 37 17.52 -18.96 15.74
C THR A 37 18.88 -18.53 16.26
N VAL A 38 19.27 -17.28 16.01
CA VAL A 38 20.55 -16.73 16.45
C VAL A 38 20.58 -16.66 17.97
N VAL A 39 19.51 -16.14 18.58
CA VAL A 39 19.37 -16.05 20.04
C VAL A 39 19.38 -17.44 20.68
N GLY A 40 18.69 -18.42 20.09
CA GLY A 40 18.68 -19.81 20.56
C GLY A 40 20.08 -20.44 20.54
N MET A 41 20.82 -20.26 19.44
CA MET A 41 22.19 -20.77 19.33
C MET A 41 23.15 -20.09 20.31
N ILE A 42 23.01 -18.79 20.58
CA ILE A 42 23.81 -18.09 21.60
C ILE A 42 23.61 -18.74 22.98
N GLN A 43 22.37 -19.01 23.38
CA GLN A 43 22.07 -19.64 24.67
C GLN A 43 22.66 -21.05 24.78
N VAL A 44 22.62 -21.82 23.69
CA VAL A 44 23.18 -23.17 23.62
C VAL A 44 24.70 -23.14 23.80
N PHE A 45 25.38 -22.22 23.12
CA PHE A 45 26.81 -22.03 23.29
C PHE A 45 27.19 -21.61 24.71
N GLN A 46 26.41 -20.74 25.35
CA GLN A 46 26.62 -20.38 26.77
C GLN A 46 26.54 -21.60 27.67
N ARG A 47 25.46 -22.40 27.55
CA ARG A 47 25.29 -23.64 28.34
C ARG A 47 26.41 -24.65 28.08
N PHE A 48 26.86 -24.76 26.83
CA PHE A 48 27.98 -25.65 26.49
C PHE A 48 29.28 -25.21 27.15
N VAL A 49 29.62 -23.92 27.12
CA VAL A 49 30.82 -23.39 27.77
C VAL A 49 30.79 -23.63 29.28
N ASP A 50 29.65 -23.42 29.93
CA ASP A 50 29.48 -23.68 31.36
C ASP A 50 29.61 -25.17 31.68
N ALA A 51 28.99 -26.04 30.88
CA ALA A 51 29.10 -27.49 31.05
C ALA A 51 30.54 -27.99 30.80
N TYR A 52 31.24 -27.39 29.85
CA TYR A 52 32.63 -27.68 29.51
C TYR A 52 33.57 -27.30 30.66
N ALA A 53 33.39 -26.12 31.26
CA ALA A 53 34.14 -25.68 32.43
C ALA A 53 33.98 -26.63 33.63
N ASN A 54 32.82 -27.29 33.75
CA ASN A 54 32.52 -28.26 34.80
C ASN A 54 32.85 -29.72 34.44
N GLY A 55 33.47 -29.98 33.28
CA GLY A 55 33.82 -31.32 32.81
C GLY A 55 32.61 -32.21 32.46
N LYS A 56 31.43 -31.63 32.27
CA LYS A 56 30.16 -32.31 31.97
C LYS A 56 29.62 -32.01 30.57
N ALA A 57 30.45 -31.47 29.68
CA ALA A 57 30.02 -31.15 28.32
C ALA A 57 29.66 -32.43 27.55
N THR A 58 28.39 -32.58 27.24
CA THR A 58 27.88 -33.60 26.31
C THR A 58 27.47 -32.95 24.99
N PRO A 59 27.68 -33.59 23.84
CA PRO A 59 27.22 -33.07 22.54
C PRO A 59 25.70 -32.90 22.45
N ASP A 60 24.94 -33.61 23.27
CA ASP A 60 23.48 -33.59 23.27
C ASP A 60 22.88 -32.20 23.55
N VAL A 61 23.62 -31.31 24.19
CA VAL A 61 23.16 -29.93 24.48
C VAL A 61 22.89 -29.13 23.20
N PHE A 62 23.51 -29.50 22.07
CA PHE A 62 23.26 -28.85 20.79
C PHE A 62 21.95 -29.32 20.14
N ALA A 63 21.51 -30.55 20.40
CA ALA A 63 20.32 -31.12 19.77
C ALA A 63 19.04 -30.34 20.16
N GLU A 64 18.89 -30.01 21.44
CA GLU A 64 17.77 -29.19 21.95
C GLU A 64 17.80 -27.77 21.36
N GLY A 65 19.00 -27.21 21.21
CA GLY A 65 19.24 -25.90 20.62
C GLY A 65 18.81 -25.80 19.15
N ILE A 66 19.27 -26.76 18.36
CA ILE A 66 18.96 -26.83 16.93
C ILE A 66 17.46 -27.06 16.71
N TRP A 67 16.84 -27.94 17.49
CA TRP A 67 15.39 -28.16 17.45
C TRP A 67 14.60 -26.86 17.69
N THR A 68 14.98 -26.13 18.74
CA THR A 68 14.34 -24.85 19.08
C THR A 68 14.51 -23.84 17.94
N ALA A 69 15.72 -23.73 17.37
CA ALA A 69 15.98 -22.86 16.23
C ALA A 69 15.11 -23.21 15.01
N LEU A 70 14.95 -24.50 14.69
CA LEU A 70 14.10 -24.95 13.58
C LEU A 70 12.62 -24.60 13.78
N ILE A 71 12.09 -24.83 14.98
CA ILE A 71 10.70 -24.46 15.31
C ILE A 71 10.49 -22.94 15.22
N THR A 72 11.44 -22.14 15.70
CA THR A 72 11.31 -20.68 15.69
C THR A 72 11.29 -20.13 14.27
N THR A 73 12.05 -20.74 13.35
CA THR A 73 12.00 -20.45 11.92
C THR A 73 10.66 -20.84 11.31
N ALA A 74 10.16 -22.03 11.64
CA ALA A 74 8.88 -22.52 11.15
C ALA A 74 7.73 -21.59 11.56
N TYR A 75 7.72 -21.07 12.79
CA TYR A 75 6.73 -20.08 13.23
C TYR A 75 6.84 -18.76 12.47
N GLY A 76 8.05 -18.24 12.25
CA GLY A 76 8.27 -17.03 11.45
C GLY A 76 7.70 -17.16 10.04
N LEU A 77 7.90 -18.32 9.40
CA LEU A 77 7.35 -18.62 8.08
C LEU A 77 5.83 -18.86 8.10
N MET A 78 5.31 -19.52 9.12
CA MET A 78 3.88 -19.76 9.31
C MET A 78 3.08 -18.45 9.39
N VAL A 79 3.64 -17.39 9.97
CA VAL A 79 3.02 -16.06 10.01
C VAL A 79 3.30 -15.26 8.73
N ALA A 80 4.51 -15.35 8.18
CA ALA A 80 4.89 -14.57 7.00
C ALA A 80 4.11 -14.96 5.74
N ILE A 81 3.85 -16.25 5.51
CA ILE A 81 3.18 -16.72 4.29
C ILE A 81 1.74 -16.19 4.18
N PRO A 82 0.86 -16.37 5.18
CA PRO A 82 -0.50 -15.80 5.12
C PRO A 82 -0.50 -14.28 5.00
N MET A 83 0.42 -13.61 5.69
CA MET A 83 0.48 -12.16 5.70
C MET A 83 0.93 -11.60 4.34
N LEU A 84 1.85 -12.28 3.65
CA LEU A 84 2.26 -11.93 2.29
C LEU A 84 1.12 -12.11 1.28
N VAL A 85 0.35 -13.19 1.41
CA VAL A 85 -0.83 -13.42 0.55
C VAL A 85 -1.87 -12.31 0.78
N LEU A 86 -2.14 -11.98 2.04
CA LEU A 86 -3.07 -10.90 2.39
C LEU A 86 -2.59 -9.54 1.87
N TYR A 87 -1.31 -9.22 2.04
CA TYR A 87 -0.70 -8.00 1.50
C TYR A 87 -0.94 -7.89 -0.01
N LYS A 88 -0.68 -8.96 -0.77
CA LYS A 88 -0.87 -8.97 -2.23
C LYS A 88 -2.34 -8.84 -2.63
N PHE A 89 -3.25 -9.44 -1.87
CA PHE A 89 -4.68 -9.31 -2.12
C PHE A 89 -5.17 -7.87 -1.88
N VAL A 90 -4.78 -7.25 -0.76
CA VAL A 90 -5.16 -5.88 -0.41
C VAL A 90 -4.54 -4.88 -1.39
N GLN A 91 -3.26 -5.05 -1.74
CA GLN A 91 -2.58 -4.24 -2.74
C GLN A 91 -3.33 -4.24 -4.08
N GLY A 92 -3.66 -5.42 -4.62
CA GLY A 92 -4.40 -5.50 -5.88
C GLY A 92 -5.80 -4.90 -5.82
N ARG A 93 -6.44 -4.84 -4.64
CA ARG A 93 -7.72 -4.16 -4.44
C ARG A 93 -7.56 -2.65 -4.33
N ASN A 94 -6.45 -2.18 -3.75
CA ASN A 94 -6.10 -0.76 -3.67
C ASN A 94 -5.86 -0.19 -5.07
N ASP A 95 -5.05 -0.87 -5.88
CA ASP A 95 -4.73 -0.47 -7.25
C ASP A 95 -6.00 -0.30 -8.10
N ARG A 96 -6.96 -1.22 -7.96
CA ARG A 96 -8.25 -1.12 -8.66
C ARG A 96 -9.06 0.10 -8.21
N LEU A 97 -9.07 0.38 -6.91
CA LEU A 97 -9.82 1.49 -6.35
C LEU A 97 -9.22 2.84 -6.78
N ILE A 98 -7.89 2.91 -6.94
CA ILE A 98 -7.19 4.07 -7.48
C ILE A 98 -7.61 4.32 -8.93
N VAL A 99 -7.62 3.27 -9.76
CA VAL A 99 -8.04 3.38 -11.17
C VAL A 99 -9.50 3.83 -11.28
N GLU A 100 -10.42 3.25 -10.51
CA GLU A 100 -11.82 3.66 -10.48
C GLU A 100 -11.98 5.14 -10.07
N MET A 101 -11.20 5.59 -9.08
CA MET A 101 -11.21 6.99 -8.64
C MET A 101 -10.68 7.96 -9.70
N GLU A 102 -9.63 7.58 -10.43
CA GLU A 102 -9.09 8.36 -11.54
C GLU A 102 -10.09 8.49 -12.69
N GLU A 103 -10.77 7.40 -13.05
CA GLU A 103 -11.82 7.39 -14.08
C GLU A 103 -13.00 8.29 -13.70
N ASP A 104 -13.51 8.18 -12.47
CA ASP A 104 -14.61 9.01 -11.97
C ASP A 104 -14.23 10.50 -11.93
N ALA A 105 -13.00 10.81 -11.48
CA ALA A 105 -12.50 12.18 -11.43
C ALA A 105 -12.40 12.81 -12.82
N LEU A 106 -11.92 12.06 -13.81
CA LEU A 106 -11.90 12.49 -15.21
C LEU A 106 -13.31 12.74 -15.75
N GLY A 107 -14.25 11.83 -15.47
CA GLY A 107 -15.65 11.99 -15.89
C GLY A 107 -16.29 13.27 -15.34
N ILE A 108 -16.04 13.62 -14.07
CA ILE A 108 -16.55 14.86 -13.47
C ILE A 108 -15.95 16.10 -14.16
N VAL A 109 -14.65 16.08 -14.47
CA VAL A 109 -13.98 17.19 -15.16
C VAL A 109 -14.57 17.39 -16.55
N ASP A 110 -14.79 16.32 -17.30
CA ASP A 110 -15.36 16.40 -18.65
C ASP A 110 -16.78 16.96 -18.62
N LEU A 111 -17.63 16.53 -17.68
CA LEU A 111 -18.97 17.07 -17.48
C LEU A 111 -18.97 18.57 -17.17
N LEU A 112 -18.04 19.04 -16.33
CA LEU A 112 -17.90 20.46 -16.01
C LEU A 112 -17.43 21.28 -17.21
N ASP A 113 -16.51 20.75 -18.02
CA ASP A 113 -16.04 21.39 -19.24
C ASP A 113 -17.14 21.48 -20.30
N GLU A 114 -17.96 20.43 -20.44
CA GLU A 114 -19.15 20.44 -21.31
C GLU A 114 -20.18 21.48 -20.86
N ALA A 115 -20.49 21.55 -19.57
CA ALA A 115 -21.41 22.54 -19.00
C ALA A 115 -20.93 23.98 -19.27
N LYS A 116 -19.63 24.26 -19.03
CA LYS A 116 -19.02 25.56 -19.33
C LYS A 116 -19.06 25.92 -20.81
N ARG A 117 -18.81 24.95 -21.70
CA ARG A 117 -18.89 25.16 -23.15
C ARG A 117 -20.31 25.49 -23.58
N ARG A 118 -21.31 24.86 -22.97
CA ARG A 118 -22.73 25.12 -23.24
C ARG A 118 -23.14 26.52 -22.81
N GLU A 119 -22.80 26.95 -21.58
CA GLU A 119 -23.02 28.33 -21.13
C GLU A 119 -22.36 29.36 -22.05
N ARG A 120 -21.11 29.15 -22.46
CA ARG A 120 -20.42 30.07 -23.38
C ARG A 120 -21.11 30.16 -24.75
N ARG A 121 -21.62 29.03 -25.26
CA ARG A 121 -22.37 29.00 -26.52
C ARG A 121 -23.70 29.75 -26.40
N GLU A 122 -24.43 29.55 -25.31
CA GLU A 122 -25.69 30.23 -25.03
C GLU A 122 -25.47 31.75 -24.88
N ALA A 123 -24.43 32.16 -24.14
CA ALA A 123 -24.05 33.57 -24.00
C ALA A 123 -23.63 34.21 -25.34
N ALA A 124 -22.87 33.50 -26.18
CA ALA A 124 -22.46 33.98 -27.50
C ALA A 124 -23.66 34.11 -28.46
N ALA A 125 -24.61 33.17 -28.42
CA ALA A 125 -25.83 33.23 -29.21
C ALA A 125 -26.72 34.42 -28.80
N ALA A 126 -26.87 34.67 -27.49
CA ALA A 126 -27.59 35.83 -26.97
C ALA A 126 -26.96 37.16 -27.41
N ALA A 127 -25.63 37.25 -27.42
CA ALA A 127 -24.91 38.44 -27.86
C ALA A 127 -25.01 38.69 -29.38
N SER A 128 -25.20 37.64 -30.20
CA SER A 128 -25.38 37.78 -31.65
C SER A 128 -26.82 38.10 -32.09
N GLY A 129 -27.82 37.80 -31.25
CA GLY A 129 -29.22 38.11 -31.52
C GLY A 129 -29.59 39.59 -31.33
N ASP A 130 -28.89 40.28 -30.42
CA ASP A 130 -29.11 41.70 -30.11
C ASP A 130 -28.66 42.64 -31.26
N SER A 131 -27.76 42.18 -32.12
CA SER A 131 -27.28 42.96 -33.28
C SER A 131 -28.21 42.98 -34.50
N ASP A 132 -29.24 42.13 -34.59
CA ASP A 132 -30.14 42.06 -35.76
C ASP A 132 -31.50 42.79 -35.54
N GLU A 133 -31.82 43.19 -34.30
CA GLU A 133 -33.02 44.00 -33.98
C GLU A 133 -32.79 45.52 -34.09
N GLY A 134 -31.54 45.98 -34.12
CA GLY A 134 -31.19 47.41 -34.26
C GLY A 134 -31.31 48.00 -35.67
N GLU A 135 -31.42 47.16 -36.71
CA GLU A 135 -31.36 47.60 -38.11
C GLU A 135 -32.70 47.47 -38.86
N ARG A 136 -33.78 47.07 -38.15
CA ARG A 136 -35.13 47.04 -38.69
C ARG A 136 -36.05 47.99 -37.93
N SER A 137 -35.93 49.29 -38.20
CA SER A 137 -37.14 50.09 -38.37
C SER A 137 -36.99 51.09 -39.52
N PRO A 138 -37.97 51.18 -40.44
CA PRO A 138 -37.86 51.87 -41.72
C PRO A 138 -38.42 53.29 -41.65
N SER A 139 -38.07 54.05 -42.70
CA SER A 139 -38.67 55.31 -43.21
C SER A 139 -38.48 56.59 -42.39
#